data_AF-A0A2S7SZH1-F1
#
_entry.id   AF-A0A2S7SZH1-F1
#
_cell.length_a   1.000
_cell.length_b   1.000
_cell.length_c   1.000
_cell.angle_alpha   90.00
_cell.angle_beta   90.00
_cell.angle_gamma   90.00
#
_symmetry.space_group_name_H-M   'P 1'
#
loop_
_entity.id
_entity.type
_entity.pdbx_description
1 polymer ?
#
loop_
_entity_poly.entity_id
_entity_poly.type
_entity_poly.pdbx_seq_one_letter_code
_entity_poly.pdbx_strand_id
1 'polypeptide(L)'
;MPVKATAGYLTGYGDVDFINALPSYTLPFLSREKSYRSFQTDGDSMYPFPEKAIIIGEYVDDWFSLKDNFPCIVVTLNEGIVFKLVSNRIDDERTVRLTSLNPAYKPYDINVSEICEIWKYKCFISDTIFEVPQSIDLINNSINEIKHDIKNILKKHCS
;
A
#
# COMPACT_ATOMS: atom_id res chain seq x y z
N MET A 1 -10.21 -12.31 -22.57
CA MET A 1 -9.04 -11.49 -22.24
C MET A 1 -9.51 -10.34 -21.38
N PRO A 2 -9.22 -10.27 -20.06
CA PRO A 2 -9.78 -9.20 -19.24
C PRO A 2 -8.99 -7.91 -19.49
N VAL A 3 -9.70 -6.91 -19.97
CA VAL A 3 -9.18 -5.59 -20.34
C VAL A 3 -9.00 -4.76 -19.07
N LYS A 4 -7.76 -4.33 -18.82
CA LYS A 4 -7.35 -3.14 -18.04
C LYS A 4 -8.30 -2.76 -16.89
N ALA A 5 -8.11 -3.40 -15.74
CA ALA A 5 -8.83 -3.10 -14.51
C ALA A 5 -8.78 -1.61 -14.15
N THR A 6 -7.67 -0.91 -14.43
CA THR A 6 -7.49 0.52 -14.15
C THR A 6 -8.34 1.42 -15.06
N ALA A 7 -8.44 1.08 -16.36
CA ALA A 7 -9.18 1.89 -17.33
C ALA A 7 -10.69 1.67 -17.21
N GLY A 8 -11.12 0.42 -17.00
CA GLY A 8 -12.53 0.06 -16.83
C GLY A 8 -13.15 0.61 -15.54
N TYR A 9 -12.36 0.72 -14.46
CA TYR A 9 -12.88 1.19 -13.19
C TYR A 9 -13.26 2.68 -13.20
N LEU A 10 -12.43 3.54 -13.80
CA LEU A 10 -12.75 4.97 -13.96
C LEU A 10 -13.87 5.20 -15.00
N THR A 11 -13.94 4.38 -16.05
CA THR A 11 -15.02 4.50 -17.07
C THR A 11 -16.35 3.89 -16.63
N GLY A 12 -16.34 2.91 -15.72
CA GLY A 12 -17.52 2.23 -15.16
C GLY A 12 -17.96 2.74 -13.78
N TYR A 13 -17.37 3.83 -13.27
CA TYR A 13 -17.58 4.39 -11.91
C TYR A 13 -19.04 4.83 -11.58
N GLY A 14 -20.02 4.52 -12.42
CA GLY A 14 -21.44 4.76 -12.18
C GLY A 14 -22.37 3.68 -12.74
N ASP A 15 -21.83 2.58 -13.27
CA ASP A 15 -22.62 1.50 -13.84
C ASP A 15 -22.81 0.39 -12.79
N VAL A 16 -24.03 0.32 -12.24
CA VAL A 16 -24.45 -0.69 -11.26
C VAL A 16 -24.30 -2.11 -11.81
N ASP A 17 -24.50 -2.30 -13.11
CA ASP A 17 -24.39 -3.61 -13.75
C ASP A 17 -22.92 -4.05 -13.86
N PHE A 18 -22.00 -3.10 -14.09
CA PHE A 18 -20.56 -3.37 -14.07
C PHE A 18 -20.05 -3.80 -12.69
N ILE A 19 -20.49 -3.11 -11.63
CA ILE A 19 -20.10 -3.44 -10.24
C ILE A 19 -20.64 -4.83 -9.85
N ASN A 20 -21.88 -5.16 -10.22
CA ASN A 20 -22.50 -6.44 -9.91
C ASN A 20 -21.91 -7.62 -10.70
N ALA A 21 -21.30 -7.38 -11.86
CA ALA A 21 -20.67 -8.41 -12.68
C ALA A 21 -19.29 -8.86 -12.15
N LEU A 22 -18.74 -8.19 -11.13
CA LEU A 22 -17.43 -8.54 -10.58
C LEU A 22 -17.51 -9.86 -9.80
N PRO A 23 -16.62 -10.84 -10.09
CA PRO A 23 -16.60 -12.10 -9.37
C PRO A 23 -16.27 -11.86 -7.88
N SER A 24 -17.18 -12.29 -7.00
CA SER A 24 -17.04 -12.14 -5.55
C SER A 24 -16.46 -13.40 -4.91
N TYR A 25 -15.42 -13.25 -4.09
CA TYR A 25 -14.88 -14.30 -3.23
C TYR A 25 -15.13 -13.94 -1.76
N THR A 26 -15.54 -14.90 -0.94
CA THR A 26 -15.70 -14.67 0.51
C THR A 26 -14.46 -15.14 1.24
N LEU A 27 -13.79 -14.24 1.95
CA LEU A 27 -12.67 -14.57 2.82
C LEU A 27 -13.18 -14.78 4.25
N PRO A 28 -12.92 -15.93 4.88
CA PRO A 28 -13.55 -16.31 6.15
C PRO A 28 -13.16 -15.42 7.35
N PHE A 29 -12.04 -14.70 7.26
CA PHE A 29 -11.57 -13.79 8.30
C PHE A 29 -12.09 -12.35 8.16
N LEU A 30 -12.82 -12.04 7.09
CA LEU A 30 -13.41 -10.72 6.88
C LEU A 30 -14.86 -10.71 7.39
N SER A 31 -15.22 -9.65 8.13
CA SER A 31 -16.59 -9.48 8.63
C SER A 31 -17.56 -9.35 7.46
N ARG A 32 -18.70 -10.03 7.51
CA ARG A 32 -19.76 -9.93 6.48
C ARG A 32 -20.51 -8.60 6.49
N GLU A 33 -20.35 -7.80 7.55
CA GLU A 33 -21.03 -6.52 7.74
C GLU A 33 -20.32 -5.36 7.06
N LYS A 34 -19.16 -5.62 6.43
CA LYS A 34 -18.32 -4.59 5.81
C LYS A 34 -18.21 -4.84 4.31
N SER A 35 -18.05 -3.74 3.57
CA SER A 35 -17.81 -3.77 2.13
C SER A 35 -16.32 -3.90 1.87
N TYR A 36 -15.94 -4.82 0.98
CA TYR A 36 -14.55 -4.99 0.55
C TYR A 36 -14.45 -4.96 -0.96
N ARG A 37 -13.29 -4.52 -1.45
CA ARG A 37 -12.94 -4.57 -2.87
C ARG A 37 -11.50 -4.99 -3.05
N SER A 38 -11.24 -5.71 -4.13
CA SER A 38 -9.91 -6.10 -4.57
C SER A 38 -9.38 -5.14 -5.64
N PHE A 39 -8.10 -4.83 -5.56
CA PHE A 39 -7.39 -3.94 -6.48
C PHE A 39 -6.14 -4.67 -6.95
N GLN A 40 -6.02 -4.88 -8.27
CA GLN A 40 -4.83 -5.49 -8.84
C GLN A 40 -3.74 -4.44 -8.99
N THR A 41 -2.54 -4.74 -8.49
CA THR A 41 -1.36 -3.89 -8.63
C THR A 41 -0.87 -3.92 -10.08
N ASP A 42 -0.61 -2.74 -10.65
CA ASP A 42 -0.01 -2.58 -11.98
C ASP A 42 1.24 -1.71 -11.87
N GLY A 43 2.39 -2.28 -12.24
CA GLY A 43 3.72 -1.67 -12.07
C GLY A 43 4.04 -1.25 -10.63
N ASP A 44 4.76 -0.14 -10.48
CA ASP A 44 5.27 0.35 -9.19
C ASP A 44 4.26 1.20 -8.39
N SER A 45 3.05 1.38 -8.91
CA SER A 45 2.03 2.31 -8.38
C SER A 45 1.52 1.93 -6.98
N MET A 46 1.76 0.68 -6.56
CA MET A 46 1.35 0.15 -5.27
C MET A 46 2.53 -0.46 -4.50
N TYR A 47 3.72 0.13 -4.58
CA TYR A 47 4.83 -0.25 -3.71
C TYR A 47 4.41 -0.27 -2.22
N PRO A 48 4.77 -1.29 -1.41
CA PRO A 48 5.80 -2.32 -1.64
C PRO A 48 5.30 -3.65 -2.21
N PHE A 49 4.07 -3.70 -2.74
CA PHE A 49 3.50 -4.95 -3.23
C PHE A 49 4.14 -5.36 -4.57
N PRO A 50 4.34 -6.68 -4.80
CA PRO A 50 4.85 -7.17 -6.07
C PRO A 50 3.84 -6.95 -7.19
N GLU A 51 4.33 -6.96 -8.44
CA GLU A 51 3.46 -6.87 -9.62
C GLU A 51 2.39 -7.97 -9.60
N LYS A 52 1.20 -7.66 -10.12
CA LYS A 52 0.03 -8.55 -10.19
C LYS A 52 -0.52 -9.05 -8.86
N ALA A 53 -0.01 -8.57 -7.72
CA ALA A 53 -0.66 -8.77 -6.44
C ALA A 53 -2.09 -8.21 -6.44
N ILE A 54 -2.94 -8.80 -5.61
CA ILE A 54 -4.30 -8.36 -5.38
C ILE A 54 -4.38 -7.80 -3.97
N ILE A 55 -4.56 -6.49 -3.83
CA ILE A 55 -4.76 -5.82 -2.55
C ILE A 55 -6.23 -5.80 -2.21
N ILE A 56 -6.58 -6.11 -0.97
CA ILE A 56 -7.96 -6.10 -0.48
C ILE A 56 -8.12 -4.94 0.50
N GLY A 57 -9.05 -4.05 0.19
CA GLY A 57 -9.43 -2.92 1.01
C GLY A 57 -10.83 -3.07 1.59
N GLU A 58 -11.04 -2.54 2.80
CA GLU A 58 -12.34 -2.36 3.45
C GLU A 58 -12.82 -0.93 3.20
N TYR A 59 -14.06 -0.75 2.74
CA TYR A 59 -14.60 0.57 2.45
C TYR A 59 -14.64 1.45 3.70
N VAL A 60 -14.32 2.73 3.54
CA VAL A 60 -14.37 3.72 4.64
C VAL A 60 -15.57 4.62 4.42
N ASP A 61 -16.63 4.38 5.20
CA ASP A 61 -17.86 5.18 5.17
C ASP A 61 -17.67 6.58 5.77
N ASP A 62 -16.87 6.68 6.84
CA ASP A 62 -16.61 7.93 7.56
C ASP A 62 -15.12 8.29 7.48
N TRP A 63 -14.79 9.25 6.62
CA TRP A 63 -13.42 9.70 6.40
C TRP A 63 -12.87 10.50 7.59
N PHE A 64 -13.74 11.07 8.44
CA PHE A 64 -13.30 11.80 9.64
C PHE A 64 -12.75 10.84 10.70
N SER A 65 -13.16 9.57 10.68
CA SER A 65 -12.66 8.53 11.58
C SER A 65 -11.29 7.95 11.17
N LEU A 66 -10.73 8.38 10.04
CA LEU A 66 -9.46 7.86 9.53
C LEU A 66 -8.32 8.20 10.50
N LYS A 67 -7.59 7.15 10.89
CA LYS A 67 -6.37 7.29 11.68
C LYS A 67 -5.23 7.74 10.80
N ASP A 68 -4.38 8.58 11.37
CA ASP A 68 -3.18 9.05 10.68
C ASP A 68 -2.20 7.93 10.38
N ASN A 69 -1.48 8.13 9.27
CA ASN A 69 -0.51 7.21 8.70
C ASN A 69 -1.05 5.78 8.51
N PHE A 70 -2.35 5.63 8.21
CA PHE A 70 -2.93 4.32 7.94
C PHE A 70 -2.82 3.97 6.45
N PRO A 71 -2.39 2.75 6.09
CA PRO A 71 -2.33 2.33 4.68
C PRO A 71 -3.72 2.20 4.08
N CYS A 72 -3.95 2.91 2.99
CA CYS A 72 -5.21 2.93 2.26
C CYS A 72 -4.98 2.86 0.75
N ILE A 73 -5.95 2.29 0.06
CA ILE A 73 -6.16 2.51 -1.37
C ILE A 73 -7.04 3.75 -1.49
N VAL A 74 -6.61 4.70 -2.31
CA VAL A 74 -7.34 5.95 -2.56
C VAL A 74 -7.69 5.99 -4.03
N VAL A 75 -8.98 6.10 -4.33
CA VAL A 75 -9.48 6.31 -5.69
C VAL A 75 -9.64 7.81 -5.86
N THR A 76 -8.95 8.39 -6.84
CA THR A 76 -8.95 9.83 -7.13
C THR A 76 -9.50 10.08 -8.52
N LEU A 77 -10.02 11.30 -8.75
CA LEU A 77 -10.50 11.72 -10.07
C LEU A 77 -9.37 11.82 -11.11
N ASN A 78 -8.20 12.31 -10.68
CA ASN A 78 -7.12 12.72 -11.59
C ASN A 78 -5.97 11.70 -11.68
N GLU A 79 -5.59 11.07 -10.57
CA GLU A 79 -4.44 10.14 -10.52
C GLU A 79 -4.87 8.66 -10.66
N GLY A 80 -6.17 8.40 -10.65
CA GLY A 80 -6.72 7.05 -10.60
C GLY A 80 -6.55 6.42 -9.21
N ILE A 81 -6.12 5.15 -9.17
CA ILE A 81 -6.07 4.34 -7.95
C ILE A 81 -4.64 4.28 -7.44
N VAL A 82 -4.42 4.77 -6.22
CA VAL A 82 -3.09 4.81 -5.57
C VAL A 82 -3.10 4.11 -4.21
N PHE A 83 -1.97 3.54 -3.80
CA PHE A 83 -1.77 3.00 -2.45
C PHE A 83 -0.87 3.93 -1.64
N LYS A 84 -1.38 4.49 -0.54
CA LYS A 84 -0.69 5.52 0.25
C LYS A 84 -0.97 5.36 1.74
N LEU A 85 -0.06 5.87 2.57
CA LEU A 85 -0.37 6.17 3.97
C LEU A 85 -1.21 7.46 3.99
N VAL A 86 -2.42 7.35 4.53
CA VAL A 86 -3.38 8.45 4.63
C VAL A 86 -3.27 9.09 6.01
N SER A 87 -3.22 10.42 6.06
CA SER A 87 -3.44 11.19 7.29
C SER A 87 -4.60 12.16 7.11
N ASN A 88 -5.49 12.19 8.10
CA ASN A 88 -6.72 12.96 8.05
C ASN A 88 -6.44 14.42 8.41
N ARG A 89 -6.82 15.34 7.52
CA ARG A 89 -6.73 16.79 7.71
C ARG A 89 -8.02 17.49 7.32
N ILE A 90 -9.13 16.75 7.35
CA ILE A 90 -10.40 17.19 6.78
C ILE A 90 -10.99 18.33 7.61
N ASP A 91 -10.91 18.25 8.94
CA ASP A 91 -11.47 19.27 9.84
C ASP A 91 -10.77 20.62 9.70
N ASP A 92 -9.44 20.62 9.56
CA ASP A 92 -8.63 21.85 9.55
C ASP A 92 -8.45 22.42 8.14
N GLU A 93 -8.16 21.57 7.16
CA GLU A 93 -7.68 21.96 5.84
C GLU A 93 -8.61 21.50 4.70
N ARG A 94 -9.63 20.67 5.00
CA ARG A 94 -10.47 19.97 4.00
C ARG A 94 -9.64 19.16 3.00
N THR A 95 -8.53 18.61 3.46
CA THR A 95 -7.61 17.81 2.67
C THR A 95 -7.35 16.47 3.35
N VAL A 96 -6.78 15.56 2.57
CA VAL A 96 -6.18 14.32 3.06
C VAL A 96 -4.72 14.32 2.64
N ARG A 97 -3.81 14.04 3.58
CA ARG A 97 -2.38 13.92 3.26
C ARG A 97 -2.07 12.50 2.80
N LEU A 98 -1.50 12.39 1.60
CA LEU A 98 -1.07 11.13 1.00
C LEU A 98 0.46 11.02 1.09
N THR A 99 0.93 10.01 1.81
CA THR A 99 2.36 9.72 1.95
C THR A 99 2.70 8.40 1.25
N SER A 100 3.73 8.43 0.39
CA SER A 100 4.20 7.24 -0.30
C SER A 100 4.96 6.32 0.64
N LEU A 101 4.80 5.01 0.47
CA LEU A 101 5.68 4.02 1.13
C LEU A 101 7.05 3.93 0.46
N ASN A 102 7.21 4.50 -0.75
CA ASN A 102 8.49 4.69 -1.39
C ASN A 102 9.09 6.05 -0.97
N PRO A 103 10.21 6.09 -0.22
CA PRO A 103 10.82 7.32 0.29
C PRO A 103 11.26 8.32 -0.80
N ALA A 104 11.39 7.89 -2.05
CA ALA A 104 11.72 8.77 -3.17
C ALA A 104 10.64 9.81 -3.47
N TYR A 105 9.39 9.57 -3.03
CA TYR A 105 8.25 10.44 -3.31
C TYR A 105 7.85 11.22 -2.05
N LYS A 106 7.76 12.55 -2.20
CA LYS A 106 7.34 13.43 -1.10
C LYS A 106 5.84 13.28 -0.81
N PRO A 107 5.42 13.43 0.45
CA PRO A 107 4.01 13.57 0.80
C PRO A 107 3.38 14.78 0.09
N TYR A 108 2.09 14.67 -0.24
CA TYR A 108 1.28 15.75 -0.79
C TYR A 108 -0.13 15.71 -0.22
N ASP A 109 -0.82 16.84 -0.27
CA ASP A 109 -2.20 16.97 0.20
C ASP A 109 -3.13 17.00 -1.01
N ILE A 110 -4.24 16.28 -0.93
CA ILE A 110 -5.30 16.27 -1.95
C ILE A 110 -6.60 16.78 -1.34
N ASN A 111 -7.38 17.56 -2.10
CA ASN A 111 -8.68 18.02 -1.61
C ASN A 111 -9.66 16.85 -1.52
N VAL A 112 -10.51 16.85 -0.49
CA VAL A 112 -11.58 15.85 -0.33
C VAL A 112 -12.48 15.76 -1.57
N SER A 113 -12.68 16.86 -2.30
CA SER A 113 -13.48 16.87 -3.54
C SER A 113 -12.86 16.10 -4.70
N GLU A 114 -11.56 15.81 -4.65
CA GLU A 114 -10.84 15.06 -5.68
C GLU A 114 -10.76 13.55 -5.38
N ILE A 115 -11.22 13.15 -4.18
CA ILE A 115 -11.25 11.76 -3.73
C ILE A 115 -12.63 11.18 -4.02
N CYS A 116 -12.66 10.05 -4.71
CA CYS A 116 -13.85 9.28 -4.99
C CYS A 116 -14.17 8.31 -3.85
N GLU A 117 -13.18 7.54 -3.43
CA GLU A 117 -13.33 6.49 -2.42
C GLU A 117 -12.02 6.32 -1.63
N ILE A 118 -12.14 5.90 -0.38
CA ILE A 118 -11.01 5.46 0.44
C ILE A 118 -11.31 4.04 0.93
N TRP A 119 -10.32 3.15 0.76
CA TRP A 119 -10.39 1.77 1.20
C TRP A 119 -9.24 1.46 2.13
N LYS A 120 -9.56 1.12 3.38
CA LYS A 120 -8.61 0.76 4.41
C LYS A 120 -7.95 -0.58 4.07
N TYR A 121 -6.63 -0.63 4.01
CA TYR A 121 -5.92 -1.88 3.74
C TYR A 121 -6.24 -2.98 4.76
N LYS A 122 -6.49 -4.20 4.27
CA LYS A 122 -6.73 -5.39 5.10
C LYS A 122 -5.68 -6.47 4.88
N CYS A 123 -5.47 -6.85 3.64
CA CYS A 123 -4.52 -7.88 3.25
C CYS A 123 -4.21 -7.76 1.75
N PHE A 124 -3.27 -8.57 1.28
CA PHE A 124 -3.03 -8.79 -0.13
C PHE A 124 -2.87 -10.28 -0.40
N ILE A 125 -3.06 -10.67 -1.66
CA ILE A 125 -2.81 -12.00 -2.19
C ILE A 125 -1.76 -11.86 -3.28
N SER A 126 -0.71 -12.67 -3.24
CA SER A 126 0.28 -12.75 -4.31
C SER A 126 0.62 -14.21 -4.56
N ASP A 127 0.85 -14.54 -5.83
CA ASP A 127 1.40 -15.82 -6.27
C ASP A 127 2.94 -15.82 -6.26
N THR A 128 3.55 -14.64 -6.04
CA THR A 128 4.98 -14.48 -5.93
C THR A 128 5.40 -14.76 -4.49
N ILE A 129 6.28 -15.73 -4.33
CA ILE A 129 6.93 -15.99 -3.05
C ILE A 129 8.01 -14.91 -2.88
N PHE A 130 7.92 -14.14 -1.79
CA PHE A 130 8.97 -13.20 -1.44
C PHE A 130 10.26 -13.97 -1.16
N GLU A 131 11.30 -13.72 -1.95
CA GLU A 131 12.64 -14.11 -1.56
C GLU A 131 13.02 -13.27 -0.33
N VAL A 132 13.27 -13.92 0.80
CA VAL A 132 13.86 -13.22 1.95
C VAL A 132 15.20 -12.68 1.47
N PRO A 133 15.41 -11.34 1.44
CA PRO A 133 16.67 -10.83 0.96
C PRO A 133 17.78 -11.39 1.86
N GLN A 134 18.77 -12.05 1.23
CA GLN A 134 19.95 -12.64 1.88
C GLN A 134 20.80 -11.60 2.64
N SER A 135 20.37 -10.34 2.67
CA SER A 135 21.02 -9.22 3.31
C SER A 135 21.26 -9.42 4.80
N ILE A 136 20.42 -10.16 5.52
CA ILE A 136 20.66 -10.42 6.96
C ILE A 136 21.94 -11.23 7.18
N ASP A 137 22.17 -12.25 6.37
CA ASP A 137 23.38 -13.09 6.49
C ASP A 137 24.62 -12.32 6.05
N LEU A 138 24.51 -11.53 4.98
CA LEU A 138 25.58 -10.63 4.53
C LEU A 138 25.95 -9.57 5.59
N ILE A 139 24.94 -8.98 6.25
CA ILE A 139 25.12 -8.02 7.34
C ILE A 139 25.79 -8.69 8.54
N ASN A 140 25.37 -9.88 8.94
CA ASN A 140 25.97 -10.61 10.06
C ASN A 140 27.44 -10.95 9.81
N ASN A 141 27.77 -11.37 8.58
CA ASN A 141 29.16 -11.63 8.19
C ASN A 141 30.00 -10.36 8.23
N SER A 142 29.49 -9.25 7.70
CA SER A 142 30.17 -7.95 7.71
C SER A 142 30.40 -7.43 9.14
N ILE A 143 29.43 -7.60 10.04
CA ILE A 143 29.56 -7.23 11.46
C ILE A 143 30.63 -8.08 12.15
N ASN A 144 30.70 -9.37 11.83
CA ASN A 144 31.70 -10.26 12.41
C ASN A 144 33.12 -9.93 11.93
N GLU A 145 33.30 -9.56 10.66
CA GLU A 145 34.57 -9.04 10.14
C GLU A 145 34.98 -7.75 10.83
N ILE A 146 34.08 -6.77 10.93
CA ILE A 146 34.37 -5.49 11.63
C ILE A 146 34.76 -5.76 13.10
N LYS A 147 34.07 -6.66 13.80
CA LYS A 147 34.43 -7.05 15.18
C LYS A 147 35.82 -7.68 15.25
N HIS A 148 36.17 -8.50 14.27
CA HIS A 148 37.48 -9.13 14.20
C HIS A 148 38.58 -8.08 14.01
N ASP A 149 38.39 -7.13 13.09
CA ASP A 149 39.34 -6.06 12.81
C ASP A 149 39.55 -5.14 14.02
N ILE A 150 38.47 -4.74 14.71
CA ILE A 150 38.56 -3.95 15.95
C ILE A 150 39.41 -4.71 17.00
N LYS A 151 39.19 -6.02 17.15
CA LYS A 151 39.94 -6.84 18.12
C LYS A 151 41.43 -6.90 17.78
N ASN A 152 41.77 -6.92 16.50
CA ASN A 152 43.16 -6.92 16.02
C ASN A 152 43.84 -5.55 16.22
N ILE A 153 43.13 -4.45 15.98
CA ILE A 153 43.62 -3.09 16.23
C ILE A 153 43.89 -2.87 17.72
N LEU A 154 42.95 -3.29 18.60
CA LEU A 154 43.11 -3.18 20.05
C LEU A 154 44.31 -3.96 20.57
N LYS A 155 44.59 -5.16 20.01
CA LYS A 155 45.78 -5.93 20.37
C LYS A 155 47.09 -5.25 19.96
N LYS A 156 47.12 -4.62 18.77
CA LYS A 156 48.30 -3.90 18.28
C LYS A 156 48.63 -2.63 19.07
N HIS A 157 47.63 -1.97 19.67
CA HIS A 157 47.86 -0.77 20.47
C HIS A 157 48.23 -1.02 21.94
N CYS A 158 48.03 -2.25 22.44
CA CYS A 158 48.43 -2.66 23.79
C CYS A 158 49.77 -3.41 23.86
N SER A 159 50.53 -3.44 22.76
CA SER A 159 51.89 -4.02 22.67
C SER A 159 52.90 -2.90 22.38
#